data_AF-A0A0M3QY34-F1
#
_entry.id   AF-A0A0M3QY34-F1
#
_cell.length_a   1.000
_cell.length_b   1.000
_cell.length_c   1.000
_cell.angle_alpha   90.00
_cell.angle_beta   90.00
_cell.angle_gamma   90.00
#
_symmetry.space_group_name_H-M   'P 1'
#
loop_
_entity.id
_entity.type
_entity.pdbx_description
1 polymer ?
#
loop_
_entity_poly.entity_id
_entity_poly.type
_entity_poly.pdbx_seq_one_letter_code
_entity_poly.pdbx_strand_id
1 'polypeptide(L)'
;MHGRVKVRTTEEERERKKKEQALKVRAYRAAMTKILKKRSAGELDDELLLLTVQILLRNPDISTLWNIRRECVQVKLEQLIKAKEAEPAAADATATVTVTEEGEEKADEGKPTTPQVEQLLQAVYTTELDLTEQCLMVNPKSYNGWHHRCWTLEQNPQADWQRELQLCNKYLKYDERNFHTWDYRRYVSAKAAVPAEQELDFCTDKIKVNFSNYSSWHHRSLLLPEIYPNEQRDRPMAEHKLKEELEMVLTAAFTDPNDSSAWFYQRWLLGSGAQQQQPASVAAFRCCHHQAKLALNKPSPELAKLQILLVSEQHTEELMFWGPANPDKTLWQCNQDIEMKPNVQYVLQIREQRLQLSTHPTDQSLYYFVPPAAVSSCSKELLAELQTQLQSCLDLLEYEPDSKWTLLTSALLMRAIDADANHERSLTHLSKLQQVDALREGYYKDLARRWTMEHALANWPQSAEFPKHFAMPKDVNAPTYMQYLIIADDVSTAAAAAAAN
;
A
#
# COMPACT_ATOMS: atom_id res chain seq x y z
N MET A 1 26.09 -2.30 7.64
CA MET A 1 26.63 -3.27 6.67
C MET A 1 26.74 -2.70 5.26
N HIS A 2 25.93 -1.70 4.88
CA HIS A 2 25.92 -1.12 3.53
C HIS A 2 27.00 -0.06 3.30
N GLY A 3 27.36 0.18 2.03
CA GLY A 3 28.19 1.30 1.58
C GLY A 3 29.67 1.28 2.02
N ARG A 4 30.13 0.21 2.71
CA ARG A 4 31.52 0.11 3.14
C ARG A 4 32.43 -0.30 1.99
N VAL A 5 33.09 0.68 1.36
CA VAL A 5 34.09 0.44 0.33
C VAL A 5 35.25 -0.36 0.91
N LYS A 6 35.68 -1.41 0.22
CA LYS A 6 36.86 -2.18 0.59
C LYS A 6 38.11 -1.38 0.26
N VAL A 7 38.64 -0.66 1.24
CA VAL A 7 39.90 0.09 1.10
C VAL A 7 41.08 -0.85 1.32
N ARG A 8 42.07 -0.82 0.43
CA ARG A 8 43.38 -1.45 0.67
C ARG A 8 44.12 -0.61 1.72
N THR A 9 44.05 -1.03 2.98
CA THR A 9 44.78 -0.40 4.09
C THR A 9 46.16 -1.03 4.25
N THR A 10 47.17 -0.24 4.61
CA THR A 10 48.48 -0.77 5.01
C THR A 10 48.34 -1.60 6.29
N GLU A 11 49.30 -2.50 6.55
CA GLU A 11 49.26 -3.35 7.75
C GLU A 11 49.34 -2.52 9.04
N GLU A 12 50.10 -1.42 9.03
CA GLU A 12 50.18 -0.48 10.14
C GLU A 12 48.83 0.22 10.41
N GLU A 13 48.12 0.65 9.38
CA GLU A 13 46.80 1.28 9.53
C GLU A 13 45.74 0.27 10.01
N ARG A 14 45.86 -0.99 9.57
CA ARG A 14 44.99 -2.10 10.02
C ARG A 14 45.19 -2.36 11.51
N GLU A 15 46.44 -2.48 11.96
CA GLU A 15 46.74 -2.69 13.39
C GLU A 15 46.33 -1.49 14.25
N ARG A 16 46.49 -0.25 13.76
CA ARG A 16 45.95 0.95 14.44
C ARG A 16 44.43 0.89 14.59
N LYS A 17 43.68 0.63 13.51
CA LYS A 17 42.21 0.49 13.54
C LYS A 17 41.75 -0.64 14.46
N LYS A 18 42.48 -1.76 14.48
CA LYS A 18 42.19 -2.90 15.37
C LYS A 18 42.36 -2.54 16.84
N LYS A 19 43.42 -1.81 17.21
CA LYS A 19 43.63 -1.30 18.58
C LYS A 19 42.53 -0.32 18.99
N GLU A 20 42.17 0.63 18.12
CA GLU A 20 41.06 1.56 18.37
C GLU A 20 39.72 0.85 18.55
N GLN A 21 39.43 -0.14 17.70
CA GLN A 21 38.20 -0.92 17.78
C GLN A 21 38.17 -1.78 19.06
N ALA A 22 39.29 -2.36 19.47
CA ALA A 22 39.38 -3.12 20.72
C ALA A 22 39.09 -2.25 21.94
N LEU A 23 39.60 -1.01 21.99
CA LEU A 23 39.30 -0.05 23.05
C LEU A 23 37.81 0.31 23.07
N LYS A 24 37.22 0.59 21.89
CA LYS A 24 35.78 0.88 21.77
C LYS A 24 34.91 -0.29 22.23
N VAL A 25 35.28 -1.52 21.86
CA VAL A 25 34.57 -2.74 22.28
C VAL A 25 34.68 -2.96 23.79
N ARG A 26 35.85 -2.71 24.39
CA ARG A 26 36.03 -2.81 25.85
C ARG A 26 35.14 -1.81 26.59
N ALA A 27 35.12 -0.55 26.16
CA ALA A 27 34.27 0.48 26.74
C ALA A 27 32.77 0.13 26.59
N TYR A 28 32.35 -0.33 25.41
CA TYR A 28 30.99 -0.79 25.15
C TYR A 28 30.57 -1.93 26.09
N ARG A 29 31.41 -2.98 26.22
CA ARG A 29 31.13 -4.13 27.09
C ARG A 29 31.01 -3.72 28.56
N ALA A 30 31.90 -2.84 29.02
CA ALA A 30 31.85 -2.34 30.40
C ALA A 30 30.55 -1.55 30.66
N ALA A 31 30.18 -0.63 29.76
CA ALA A 31 28.94 0.14 29.87
C ALA A 31 27.70 -0.76 29.84
N MET A 32 27.60 -1.70 28.88
CA MET A 32 26.50 -2.67 28.81
C MET A 32 26.38 -3.52 30.07
N THR A 33 27.50 -4.00 30.62
CA THR A 33 27.50 -4.81 31.84
C THR A 33 26.94 -4.01 33.02
N LYS A 34 27.36 -2.74 33.15
CA LYS A 34 26.85 -1.84 34.20
C LYS A 34 25.36 -1.58 34.05
N ILE A 35 24.90 -1.28 32.82
CA ILE A 35 23.48 -1.06 32.50
C ILE A 35 22.63 -2.27 32.89
N LEU A 36 23.03 -3.48 32.46
CA LEU A 36 22.28 -4.70 32.74
C LEU A 36 22.24 -5.03 34.23
N LYS A 37 23.35 -4.79 34.95
CA LYS A 37 23.40 -4.98 36.41
C LYS A 37 22.43 -4.02 37.12
N LYS A 38 22.47 -2.73 36.80
CA LYS A 38 21.55 -1.73 37.39
C LYS A 38 20.09 -2.09 37.11
N ARG A 39 19.76 -2.42 35.86
CA ARG A 39 18.39 -2.86 35.50
C ARG A 39 17.96 -4.09 36.30
N SER A 40 18.83 -5.10 36.44
CA SER A 40 18.52 -6.32 37.22
C SER A 40 18.33 -6.06 38.72
N ALA A 41 18.95 -5.00 39.25
CA ALA A 41 18.79 -4.56 40.63
C ALA A 41 17.57 -3.64 40.84
N GLY A 42 16.84 -3.29 39.77
CA GLY A 42 15.72 -2.34 39.83
C GLY A 42 16.16 -0.87 39.96
N GLU A 43 17.44 -0.55 39.74
CA GLU A 43 17.99 0.80 39.82
C GLU A 43 17.66 1.59 38.53
N LEU A 44 16.43 2.07 38.41
CA LEU A 44 15.92 2.85 37.27
C LEU A 44 16.08 4.36 37.53
N ASP A 45 17.32 4.85 37.46
CA ASP A 45 17.71 6.21 37.83
C ASP A 45 18.33 7.03 36.67
N ASP A 46 18.66 8.30 36.95
CA ASP A 46 19.29 9.21 35.99
C ASP A 46 20.68 8.74 35.53
N GLU A 47 21.39 7.97 36.37
CA GLU A 47 22.66 7.37 35.98
C GLU A 47 22.45 6.33 34.88
N LEU A 48 21.42 5.48 35.00
CA LEU A 48 21.07 4.50 33.98
C LEU A 48 20.67 5.18 32.65
N LEU A 49 19.92 6.29 32.72
CA LEU A 49 19.63 7.13 31.55
C LEU A 49 20.93 7.65 30.91
N LEU A 50 21.87 8.21 31.67
CA LEU A 50 23.15 8.71 31.14
C LEU A 50 24.00 7.60 30.50
N LEU A 51 24.04 6.41 31.11
CA LEU A 51 24.78 5.27 30.56
C LEU A 51 24.21 4.82 29.21
N THR A 52 22.89 4.82 29.04
CA THR A 52 22.27 4.44 27.75
C THR A 52 22.61 5.44 26.64
N VAL A 53 22.69 6.75 26.93
CA VAL A 53 23.06 7.80 25.95
C VAL A 53 24.44 7.53 25.34
N GLN A 54 25.43 7.16 26.16
CA GLN A 54 26.81 6.91 25.72
C GLN A 54 26.91 5.84 24.62
N ILE A 55 25.96 4.91 24.62
CA ILE A 55 25.90 3.82 23.65
C ILE A 55 24.99 4.19 22.48
N LEU A 56 23.78 4.70 22.76
CA LEU A 56 22.76 4.99 21.74
C LEU A 56 23.22 6.04 20.73
N LEU A 57 23.94 7.08 21.17
CA LEU A 57 24.53 8.09 20.27
C LEU A 57 25.56 7.50 19.28
N ARG A 58 26.05 6.28 19.50
CA ARG A 58 26.98 5.60 18.59
C ARG A 58 26.31 4.49 17.80
N ASN A 59 25.34 3.82 18.42
CA ASN A 59 24.58 2.74 17.82
C ASN A 59 23.12 2.79 18.31
N PRO A 60 22.25 3.50 17.58
CA PRO A 60 20.84 3.63 17.94
C PRO A 60 20.04 2.34 17.66
N ASP A 61 20.64 1.32 17.05
CA ASP A 61 19.93 0.08 16.71
C ASP A 61 19.90 -0.97 17.83
N ILE A 62 20.36 -0.62 19.03
CA ILE A 62 20.30 -1.51 20.20
C ILE A 62 18.93 -1.37 20.86
N SER A 63 17.96 -2.16 20.39
CA SER A 63 16.57 -2.14 20.85
C SER A 63 16.42 -2.28 22.37
N THR A 64 17.20 -3.15 23.01
CA THR A 64 17.16 -3.37 24.46
C THR A 64 17.40 -2.09 25.25
N LEU A 65 18.29 -1.21 24.78
CA LEU A 65 18.59 0.03 25.50
C LEU A 65 17.43 1.02 25.44
N TRP A 66 16.71 1.09 24.32
CA TRP A 66 15.49 1.90 24.23
C TRP A 66 14.39 1.39 25.16
N ASN A 67 14.25 0.07 25.31
CA ASN A 67 13.29 -0.51 26.26
C ASN A 67 13.64 -0.13 27.71
N ILE A 68 14.91 -0.31 28.11
CA ILE A 68 15.42 0.08 29.44
C ILE A 68 15.20 1.58 29.67
N ARG A 69 15.46 2.38 28.64
CA ARG A 69 15.31 3.83 28.73
C ARG A 69 13.86 4.22 28.96
N ARG A 70 12.89 3.60 28.28
CA ARG A 70 11.45 3.81 28.52
C ARG A 70 11.05 3.45 29.95
N GLU A 71 11.54 2.34 30.50
CA GLU A 71 11.31 1.97 31.91
C GLU A 71 11.79 3.08 32.86
N CYS A 72 13.01 3.59 32.65
CA CYS A 72 13.57 4.67 33.47
C CYS A 72 12.77 5.99 33.34
N VAL A 73 12.40 6.36 32.10
CA VAL A 73 11.61 7.57 31.84
C VAL A 73 10.24 7.46 32.52
N GLN A 74 9.56 6.31 32.44
CA GLN A 74 8.27 6.10 33.10
C GLN A 74 8.36 6.27 34.61
N VAL A 75 9.35 5.64 35.25
CA VAL A 75 9.58 5.80 36.71
C VAL A 75 9.82 7.26 37.07
N LYS A 76 10.63 7.97 36.28
CA LYS A 76 10.90 9.40 36.51
C LYS A 76 9.65 10.26 36.36
N LEU A 77 8.83 10.01 35.35
CA LEU A 77 7.56 10.71 35.14
C LEU A 77 6.58 10.44 36.30
N GLU A 78 6.45 9.19 36.74
CA GLU A 78 5.60 8.83 37.88
C GLU A 78 6.02 9.54 39.18
N GLN A 79 7.33 9.64 39.43
CA GLN A 79 7.86 10.37 40.60
C GLN A 79 7.50 11.86 40.54
N LEU A 80 7.65 12.49 39.37
CA LEU A 80 7.28 13.90 39.18
C LEU A 80 5.78 14.12 39.31
N ILE A 81 4.94 13.24 38.74
CA ILE A 81 3.48 13.33 38.86
C ILE A 81 3.05 13.21 40.32
N LYS A 82 3.61 12.25 41.07
CA LYS A 82 3.34 12.12 42.51
C LYS A 82 3.76 13.35 43.30
N ALA A 83 4.87 13.98 42.93
CA ALA A 83 5.31 15.22 43.55
C ALA A 83 4.34 16.38 43.28
N LYS A 84 3.75 16.44 42.07
CA LYS A 84 2.71 17.40 41.71
C LYS A 84 1.42 17.21 42.54
N GLU A 85 0.97 15.96 42.69
CA GLU A 85 -0.26 15.62 43.40
C GLU A 85 -0.16 15.78 44.93
N ALA A 86 1.06 15.73 45.48
CA ALA A 86 1.32 15.90 46.90
C ALA A 86 1.34 17.37 47.38
N GLU A 87 1.18 18.34 46.48
CA GLU A 87 1.03 19.75 46.84
C GLU A 87 -0.41 20.00 47.33
N PRO A 88 -0.62 20.52 48.56
CA PRO A 88 -1.96 20.82 49.03
C PRO A 88 -2.59 21.90 48.16
N ALA A 89 -3.78 21.62 47.62
CA ALA A 89 -4.63 22.62 46.97
C ALA A 89 -4.69 23.86 47.87
N ALA A 90 -4.28 25.01 47.33
CA ALA A 90 -4.05 26.24 48.09
C ALA A 90 -5.15 26.49 49.13
N ALA A 91 -4.68 26.71 50.37
CA ALA A 91 -5.47 27.08 51.51
C ALA A 91 -6.38 28.28 51.18
N ASP A 92 -7.67 28.08 51.47
CA ASP A 92 -8.64 29.15 51.63
C ASP A 92 -8.09 30.17 52.65
N ALA A 93 -8.15 31.44 52.28
CA ALA A 93 -7.52 32.52 53.01
C ALA A 93 -8.22 32.73 54.36
N THR A 94 -7.52 32.52 55.48
CA THR A 94 -7.56 33.35 56.71
C THR A 94 -6.74 32.70 57.83
N ALA A 95 -5.56 33.24 58.14
CA ALA A 95 -4.97 33.13 59.47
C ALA A 95 -3.86 34.18 59.67
N THR A 96 -4.27 35.26 60.32
CA THR A 96 -3.58 36.06 61.34
C THR A 96 -2.05 35.93 61.48
N VAL A 97 -1.37 37.04 61.19
CA VAL A 97 0.03 37.31 61.53
C VAL A 97 0.22 37.25 63.05
N THR A 98 1.13 36.42 63.52
CA THR A 98 1.82 36.60 64.81
C THR A 98 3.32 36.54 64.55
N VAL A 99 4.00 37.61 64.97
CA VAL A 99 5.46 37.78 64.88
C VAL A 99 6.08 37.24 66.15
N THR A 100 7.07 36.36 66.03
CA THR A 100 8.18 36.25 66.98
C THR A 100 9.45 35.85 66.24
N GLU A 101 10.54 36.51 66.63
CA GLU A 101 11.87 36.51 66.02
C GLU A 101 12.74 35.29 66.39
N GLU A 102 13.83 35.18 65.63
CA GLU A 102 15.10 34.48 65.90
C GLU A 102 15.22 32.98 65.53
N GLY A 103 16.02 32.71 64.49
CA GLY A 103 16.62 31.39 64.25
C GLY A 103 17.03 31.12 62.79
N GLU A 104 18.32 31.31 62.49
CA GLU A 104 19.13 30.77 61.38
C GLU A 104 18.41 30.20 60.13
N GLU A 105 18.50 30.93 59.01
CA GLU A 105 18.16 30.46 57.67
C GLU A 105 19.10 29.31 57.23
N LYS A 106 18.66 28.06 57.44
CA LYS A 106 18.98 27.00 56.48
C LYS A 106 18.08 27.24 55.27
N ALA A 107 18.68 27.40 54.09
CA ALA A 107 17.95 27.34 52.82
C ALA A 107 17.29 25.95 52.73
N ASP A 108 16.03 25.89 53.14
CA ASP A 108 15.15 24.77 52.85
C ASP A 108 14.99 24.78 51.33
N GLU A 109 15.53 23.77 50.64
CA GLU A 109 15.20 23.48 49.25
C GLU A 109 13.72 23.08 49.23
N GLY A 110 12.85 24.10 49.28
CA GLY A 110 11.41 23.93 49.34
C GLY A 110 10.95 23.05 48.18
N LYS A 111 10.01 22.15 48.48
CA LYS A 111 9.43 21.25 47.48
C LYS A 111 9.02 22.03 46.22
N PRO A 112 9.31 21.51 45.02
CA PRO A 112 9.04 22.23 43.78
C PRO A 112 7.54 22.53 43.64
N THR A 113 7.21 23.74 43.22
CA THR A 113 5.81 24.17 43.00
C THR A 113 5.20 23.48 41.78
N THR A 114 3.88 23.39 41.69
CA THR A 114 3.16 22.79 40.55
C THR A 114 3.68 23.27 39.18
N PRO A 115 3.86 24.58 38.91
CA PRO A 115 4.43 25.05 37.64
C PRO A 115 5.86 24.57 37.38
N GLN A 116 6.69 24.44 38.43
CA GLN A 116 8.05 23.90 38.30
C GLN A 116 8.03 22.41 37.96
N VAL A 117 7.10 21.64 38.54
CA VAL A 117 6.95 20.21 38.22
C VAL A 117 6.50 20.00 36.78
N GLU A 118 5.59 20.82 36.26
CA GLU A 118 5.19 20.79 34.84
C GLU A 118 6.36 21.08 33.91
N GLN A 119 7.21 22.07 34.25
CA GLN A 119 8.42 22.35 33.49
C GLN A 119 9.40 21.17 33.50
N LEU A 120 9.57 20.50 34.66
CA LEU A 120 10.41 19.32 34.78
C LEU A 120 9.88 18.14 33.94
N LEU A 121 8.56 17.91 33.95
CA LEU A 121 7.93 16.90 33.09
C LEU A 121 8.21 17.19 31.61
N GLN A 122 8.01 18.43 31.17
CA GLN A 122 8.29 18.81 29.79
C GLN A 122 9.78 18.73 29.43
N ALA A 123 10.67 19.00 30.38
CA ALA A 123 12.11 18.84 30.19
C ALA A 123 12.52 17.38 29.97
N VAL A 124 11.86 16.42 30.62
CA VAL A 124 12.10 14.98 30.38
C VAL A 124 11.76 14.63 28.93
N TYR A 125 10.58 15.01 28.43
CA TYR A 125 10.21 14.75 27.04
C TYR A 125 11.14 15.44 26.05
N THR A 126 11.48 16.70 26.29
CA THR A 126 12.42 17.45 25.43
C THR A 126 13.77 16.76 25.35
N THR A 127 14.30 16.28 26.47
CA THR A 127 15.57 15.54 26.52
C THR A 127 15.52 14.26 25.69
N GLU A 128 14.41 13.51 25.74
CA GLU A 128 14.23 12.29 24.94
C GLU A 128 14.10 12.58 23.44
N LEU A 129 13.39 13.66 23.08
CA LEU A 129 13.27 14.10 21.69
C LEU A 129 14.63 14.59 21.14
N ASP A 130 15.43 15.28 21.93
CA ASP A 130 16.77 15.71 21.51
C ASP A 130 17.72 14.52 21.35
N LEU A 131 17.63 13.51 22.23
CA LEU A 131 18.40 12.28 22.08
C LEU A 131 18.03 11.53 20.80
N THR A 132 16.73 11.37 20.51
CA THR A 132 16.30 10.68 19.29
C THR A 132 16.71 11.44 18.04
N GLU A 133 16.63 12.77 18.03
CA GLU A 133 17.12 13.58 16.90
C GLU A 133 18.63 13.37 16.67
N GLN A 134 19.45 13.39 17.73
CA GLN A 134 20.89 13.11 17.63
C GLN A 134 21.18 11.69 17.14
N CYS A 135 20.44 10.70 17.64
CA CYS A 135 20.56 9.31 17.23
C CYS A 135 20.21 9.11 15.74
N LEU A 136 19.17 9.80 15.26
CA LEU A 136 18.73 9.72 13.87
C LEU A 136 19.68 10.47 12.92
N MET A 137 20.42 11.48 13.39
CA MET A 137 21.53 12.06 12.62
C MET A 137 22.67 11.04 12.40
N VAL A 138 22.84 10.06 13.29
CA VAL A 138 23.83 8.98 13.15
C VAL A 138 23.32 7.85 12.25
N ASN A 139 22.07 7.43 12.47
CA ASN A 139 21.40 6.48 11.58
C ASN A 139 19.95 6.91 11.34
N PRO A 140 19.65 7.60 10.21
CA PRO A 140 18.29 8.07 9.92
C PRO A 140 17.33 6.94 9.55
N LYS A 141 17.84 5.70 9.44
CA LYS A 141 17.09 4.47 9.15
C LYS A 141 16.96 3.57 10.38
N SER A 142 17.15 4.12 11.57
CA SER A 142 16.99 3.37 12.82
C SER A 142 15.51 3.22 13.17
N TYR A 143 14.97 2.00 13.06
CA TYR A 143 13.60 1.69 13.52
C TYR A 143 13.39 2.05 14.99
N ASN A 144 14.37 1.74 15.85
CA ASN A 144 14.23 1.98 17.27
C ASN A 144 14.24 3.48 17.61
N GLY A 145 15.05 4.27 16.91
CA GLY A 145 15.08 5.73 17.08
C GLY A 145 13.74 6.38 16.74
N TRP A 146 13.16 6.03 15.59
CA TRP A 146 11.84 6.52 15.18
C TRP A 146 10.72 6.04 16.11
N HIS A 147 10.71 4.76 16.48
CA HIS A 147 9.71 4.19 17.38
C HIS A 147 9.76 4.82 18.77
N HIS A 148 10.96 5.02 19.34
CA HIS A 148 11.10 5.70 20.63
C HIS A 148 10.59 7.14 20.56
N ARG A 149 10.85 7.84 19.45
CA ARG A 149 10.33 9.20 19.22
C ARG A 149 8.81 9.25 19.19
N CYS A 150 8.15 8.33 18.47
CA CYS A 150 6.68 8.20 18.49
C CYS A 150 6.17 7.99 19.93
N TRP A 151 6.77 7.03 20.65
CA TRP A 151 6.38 6.75 22.03
C TRP A 151 6.52 8.00 22.92
N THR A 152 7.64 8.73 22.85
CA THR A 152 7.87 9.94 23.64
C THR A 152 6.80 11.00 23.39
N LEU A 153 6.40 11.21 22.14
CA LEU A 153 5.36 12.18 21.79
C LEU A 153 3.98 11.75 22.28
N GLU A 154 3.65 10.45 22.22
CA GLU A 154 2.37 9.94 22.72
C GLU A 154 2.25 10.03 24.24
N GLN A 155 3.36 9.94 24.97
CA GLN A 155 3.35 10.16 26.41
C GLN A 155 3.26 11.64 26.77
N ASN A 156 3.62 12.56 25.87
CA ASN A 156 3.66 14.00 26.14
C ASN A 156 2.29 14.66 25.88
N PRO A 157 1.57 15.15 26.91
CA PRO A 157 0.29 15.85 26.72
C PRO A 157 0.43 17.19 25.96
N GLN A 158 1.64 17.77 25.94
CA GLN A 158 1.98 19.02 25.27
C GLN A 158 2.87 18.77 24.03
N ALA A 159 2.70 17.62 23.37
CA ALA A 159 3.45 17.30 22.15
C ALA A 159 3.20 18.34 21.05
N ASP A 160 4.29 18.92 20.53
CA ASP A 160 4.26 19.84 19.39
C ASP A 160 4.37 19.06 18.07
N TRP A 161 3.23 18.60 17.55
CA TRP A 161 3.19 17.87 16.28
C TRP A 161 3.59 18.72 15.08
N GLN A 162 3.47 20.06 15.16
CA GLN A 162 3.88 20.95 14.08
C GLN A 162 5.40 21.00 13.95
N ARG A 163 6.13 21.02 15.06
CA ARG A 163 7.59 20.87 15.07
C ARG A 163 8.02 19.56 14.41
N GLU A 164 7.27 18.48 14.63
CA GLU A 164 7.58 17.17 14.05
C GLU A 164 7.38 17.13 12.53
N LEU A 165 6.41 17.87 11.98
CA LEU A 165 6.28 18.06 10.53
C LEU A 165 7.49 18.80 9.96
N GLN A 166 8.00 19.82 10.67
CA GLN A 166 9.22 20.52 10.25
C GLN A 166 10.46 19.64 10.32
N LEU A 167 10.54 18.74 11.31
CA LEU A 167 11.60 17.72 11.36
C LEU A 167 11.52 16.79 10.14
N CYS A 168 10.33 16.33 9.77
CA CYS A 168 10.12 15.54 8.55
C CYS A 168 10.60 16.31 7.31
N ASN A 169 10.25 17.60 7.19
CA ASN A 169 10.70 18.45 6.09
C ASN A 169 12.23 18.52 6.01
N LYS A 170 12.91 18.70 7.15
CA LYS A 170 14.37 18.72 7.26
C LYS A 170 14.97 17.37 6.82
N TYR A 171 14.43 16.26 7.29
CA TYR A 171 14.99 14.94 7.01
C TYR A 171 14.76 14.50 5.56
N LEU A 172 13.61 14.84 4.98
CA LEU A 172 13.32 14.64 3.56
C LEU A 172 14.08 15.60 2.63
N LYS A 173 14.78 16.62 3.16
CA LYS A 173 15.78 17.38 2.39
C LYS A 173 17.13 16.66 2.34
N TYR A 174 17.47 15.86 3.36
CA TYR A 174 18.72 15.10 3.39
C TYR A 174 18.63 13.77 2.63
N ASP A 175 17.53 13.04 2.80
CA ASP A 175 17.24 11.81 2.06
C ASP A 175 15.74 11.77 1.75
N GLU A 176 15.38 12.26 0.57
CA GLU A 176 14.00 12.34 0.13
C GLU A 176 13.35 10.96 -0.12
N ARG A 177 14.15 9.89 -0.15
CA ARG A 177 13.71 8.50 -0.34
C ARG A 177 13.72 7.72 0.98
N ASN A 178 13.98 8.37 2.12
CA ASN A 178 13.94 7.71 3.41
C ASN A 178 12.50 7.35 3.79
N PHE A 179 12.12 6.08 3.56
CA PHE A 179 10.77 5.61 3.86
C PHE A 179 10.41 5.74 5.34
N HIS A 180 11.38 5.65 6.26
CA HIS A 180 11.09 5.85 7.69
C HIS A 180 10.60 7.26 7.98
N THR A 181 11.18 8.27 7.31
CA THR A 181 10.74 9.65 7.45
C THR A 181 9.38 9.87 6.79
N TRP A 182 9.10 9.23 5.66
CA TRP A 182 7.76 9.27 5.05
C TRP A 182 6.70 8.59 5.92
N ASP A 183 7.01 7.45 6.51
CA ASP A 183 6.13 6.72 7.44
C ASP A 183 5.86 7.56 8.69
N TYR A 184 6.93 8.13 9.26
CA TYR A 184 6.83 9.04 10.40
C TYR A 184 6.04 10.30 10.07
N ARG A 185 6.22 10.87 8.86
CA ARG A 185 5.43 12.01 8.40
C ARG A 185 3.95 11.65 8.37
N ARG A 186 3.54 10.53 7.75
CA ARG A 186 2.13 10.10 7.73
C ARG A 186 1.55 9.95 9.13
N TYR A 187 2.33 9.38 10.05
CA TYR A 187 1.95 9.27 11.46
C TYR A 187 1.76 10.65 12.13
N VAL A 188 2.70 11.57 11.95
CA VAL A 188 2.64 12.92 12.52
C VAL A 188 1.51 13.75 11.89
N SER A 189 1.33 13.69 10.57
CA SER A 189 0.25 14.40 9.87
C SER A 189 -1.12 13.96 10.38
N ALA A 190 -1.30 12.66 10.64
CA ALA A 190 -2.53 12.16 11.28
C ALA A 190 -2.71 12.69 12.71
N LYS A 191 -1.65 12.72 13.54
CA LYS A 191 -1.71 13.25 14.91
C LYS A 191 -1.94 14.77 14.97
N ALA A 192 -1.39 15.50 14.01
CA ALA A 192 -1.57 16.94 13.83
C ALA A 192 -2.90 17.31 13.13
N ALA A 193 -3.69 16.31 12.70
CA ALA A 193 -4.89 16.50 11.89
C ALA A 193 -4.66 17.40 10.65
N VAL A 194 -3.53 17.20 9.97
CA VAL A 194 -3.22 17.90 8.72
C VAL A 194 -4.21 17.44 7.64
N PRO A 195 -4.91 18.38 6.95
CA PRO A 195 -5.79 18.02 5.84
C PRO A 195 -5.06 17.26 4.74
N ALA A 196 -5.71 16.26 4.16
CA ALA A 196 -5.11 15.41 3.11
C ALA A 196 -4.68 16.23 1.88
N GLU A 197 -5.38 17.32 1.58
CA GLU A 197 -5.05 18.25 0.50
C GLU A 197 -3.70 18.95 0.72
N GLN A 198 -3.37 19.31 1.97
CA GLN A 198 -2.08 19.91 2.30
C GLN A 198 -0.92 18.91 2.16
N GLU A 199 -1.15 17.63 2.46
CA GLU A 199 -0.16 16.58 2.21
C GLU A 199 -0.02 16.27 0.71
N LEU A 200 -1.11 16.40 -0.06
CA LEU A 200 -1.07 16.29 -1.51
C LEU A 200 -0.26 17.44 -2.13
N ASP A 201 -0.44 18.67 -1.65
CA ASP A 201 0.36 19.84 -2.03
C ASP A 201 1.83 19.64 -1.69
N PHE A 202 2.14 19.15 -0.48
CA PHE A 202 3.50 18.80 -0.09
C PHE A 202 4.15 17.80 -1.05
N CYS A 203 3.41 16.77 -1.48
CA CYS A 203 3.89 15.82 -2.48
C CYS A 203 4.13 16.49 -3.84
N THR A 204 3.21 17.36 -4.27
CA THR A 204 3.35 18.13 -5.51
C THR A 204 4.65 18.94 -5.50
N ASP A 205 4.94 19.62 -4.40
CA ASP A 205 6.16 20.42 -4.26
C ASP A 205 7.42 19.56 -4.26
N LYS A 206 7.38 18.37 -3.64
CA LYS A 206 8.50 17.42 -3.68
C LYS A 206 8.77 16.92 -5.09
N ILE A 207 7.74 16.63 -5.88
CA ILE A 207 7.88 16.20 -7.28
C ILE A 207 8.40 17.32 -8.17
N LYS A 208 7.93 18.56 -8.00
CA LYS A 208 8.46 19.72 -8.74
C LYS A 208 9.95 19.94 -8.51
N VAL A 209 10.44 19.63 -7.32
CA VAL A 209 11.88 19.69 -7.00
C VAL A 209 12.62 18.47 -7.55
N ASN A 210 12.04 17.28 -7.45
CA ASN A 210 12.59 16.05 -8.01
C ASN A 210 11.50 15.10 -8.51
N PHE A 211 11.34 15.03 -9.83
CA PHE A 211 10.37 14.15 -10.49
C PHE A 211 10.67 12.66 -10.30
N SER A 212 11.90 12.29 -9.92
CA SER A 212 12.30 10.92 -9.59
C SER A 212 11.92 10.48 -8.17
N ASN A 213 11.23 11.32 -7.39
CA ASN A 213 10.88 11.01 -6.00
C ASN A 213 9.73 9.98 -5.91
N TYR A 214 10.08 8.69 -6.02
CA TYR A 214 9.12 7.58 -5.92
C TYR A 214 8.27 7.64 -4.65
N SER A 215 8.86 8.00 -3.50
CA SER A 215 8.13 8.07 -2.24
C SER A 215 7.02 9.11 -2.27
N SER A 216 7.23 10.23 -2.96
CA SER A 216 6.21 11.25 -3.15
C SER A 216 5.10 10.78 -4.09
N TRP A 217 5.43 10.19 -5.24
CA TRP A 217 4.45 9.56 -6.14
C TRP A 217 3.62 8.50 -5.43
N HIS A 218 4.26 7.64 -4.65
CA HIS A 218 3.57 6.64 -3.85
C HIS A 218 2.65 7.30 -2.82
N HIS A 219 3.08 8.36 -2.12
CA HIS A 219 2.21 9.00 -1.15
C HIS A 219 0.97 9.64 -1.80
N ARG A 220 1.11 10.23 -2.99
CA ARG A 220 -0.04 10.69 -3.80
C ARG A 220 -1.02 9.55 -4.09
N SER A 221 -0.52 8.36 -4.43
CA SER A 221 -1.36 7.19 -4.72
C SER A 221 -2.23 6.73 -3.55
N LEU A 222 -1.86 7.12 -2.32
CA LEU A 222 -2.66 6.88 -1.12
C LEU A 222 -3.69 7.99 -0.88
N LEU A 223 -3.31 9.25 -1.13
CA LEU A 223 -4.14 10.43 -0.85
C LEU A 223 -5.25 10.66 -1.90
N LEU A 224 -4.93 10.47 -3.18
CA LEU A 224 -5.85 10.82 -4.28
C LEU A 224 -7.18 10.04 -4.26
N PRO A 225 -7.20 8.72 -3.97
CA PRO A 225 -8.47 7.99 -3.84
C PRO A 225 -9.34 8.46 -2.68
N GLU A 226 -8.73 9.01 -1.62
CA GLU A 226 -9.42 9.55 -0.45
C GLU A 226 -10.04 10.93 -0.75
N ILE A 227 -9.26 11.81 -1.40
CA ILE A 227 -9.68 13.19 -1.71
C ILE A 227 -10.64 13.22 -2.90
N TYR A 228 -10.43 12.37 -3.91
CA TYR A 228 -11.18 12.36 -5.17
C TYR A 228 -11.75 10.96 -5.47
N PRO A 229 -12.69 10.45 -4.67
CA PRO A 229 -13.20 9.10 -4.81
C PRO A 229 -13.89 8.90 -6.17
N ASN A 230 -13.71 7.71 -6.76
CA ASN A 230 -14.47 7.25 -7.91
C ASN A 230 -15.63 6.37 -7.42
N GLU A 231 -16.88 6.78 -7.68
CA GLU A 231 -18.08 6.07 -7.20
C GLU A 231 -18.19 4.64 -7.76
N GLN A 232 -17.82 4.45 -9.02
CA GLN A 232 -17.84 3.14 -9.70
C GLN A 232 -16.72 2.21 -9.20
N ARG A 233 -15.71 2.78 -8.54
CA ARG A 233 -14.49 2.12 -8.03
C ARG A 233 -13.80 1.23 -9.07
N ASP A 234 -13.88 1.63 -10.33
CA ASP A 234 -13.25 0.96 -11.45
C ASP A 234 -11.89 1.59 -11.81
N ARG A 235 -11.65 2.81 -11.32
CA ARG A 235 -10.42 3.59 -11.46
C ARG A 235 -9.91 4.10 -10.10
N PRO A 236 -8.65 4.57 -10.02
CA PRO A 236 -8.09 5.01 -8.75
C PRO A 236 -8.76 6.26 -8.16
N MET A 237 -9.28 7.16 -8.99
CA MET A 237 -9.89 8.43 -8.59
C MET A 237 -10.89 8.95 -9.63
N ALA A 238 -11.61 10.04 -9.31
CA ALA A 238 -12.54 10.70 -10.22
C ALA A 238 -11.88 11.11 -11.55
N GLU A 239 -12.61 11.02 -12.67
CA GLU A 239 -12.02 11.18 -14.01
C GLU A 239 -11.34 12.54 -14.25
N HIS A 240 -11.92 13.63 -13.75
CA HIS A 240 -11.33 14.97 -13.91
C HIS A 240 -9.93 15.01 -13.28
N LYS A 241 -9.76 14.43 -12.09
CA LYS A 241 -8.49 14.40 -11.39
C LYS A 241 -7.52 13.41 -12.01
N LEU A 242 -8.02 12.26 -12.47
CA LEU A 242 -7.22 11.28 -13.20
C LEU A 242 -6.57 11.90 -14.44
N LYS A 243 -7.32 12.73 -15.19
CA LYS A 243 -6.81 13.49 -16.33
C LYS A 243 -5.67 14.45 -15.94
N GLU A 244 -5.84 15.22 -14.87
CA GLU A 244 -4.79 16.12 -14.36
C GLU A 244 -3.51 15.36 -13.94
N GLU A 245 -3.66 14.22 -13.27
CA GLU A 245 -2.51 13.39 -12.86
C GLU A 245 -1.81 12.75 -14.06
N LEU A 246 -2.57 12.37 -15.08
CA LEU A 246 -2.06 11.85 -16.35
C LEU A 246 -1.20 12.92 -17.05
N GLU A 247 -1.68 14.16 -17.17
CA GLU A 247 -0.92 15.28 -17.74
C GLU A 247 0.39 15.55 -16.96
N MET A 248 0.32 15.53 -15.62
CA MET A 248 1.47 15.76 -14.75
C MET A 248 2.52 14.65 -14.88
N VAL A 249 2.10 13.38 -14.86
CA VAL A 249 3.05 12.25 -14.95
C VAL A 249 3.69 12.15 -16.32
N LEU A 250 2.97 12.53 -17.39
CA LEU A 250 3.53 12.59 -18.74
C LEU A 250 4.71 13.57 -18.78
N THR A 251 4.54 14.77 -18.22
CA THR A 251 5.61 15.78 -18.14
C THR A 251 6.82 15.24 -17.39
N ALA A 252 6.61 14.53 -16.27
CA ALA A 252 7.68 13.92 -15.49
C ALA A 252 8.44 12.84 -16.28
N ALA A 253 7.71 11.91 -16.90
CA ALA A 253 8.26 10.79 -17.66
C ALA A 253 9.05 11.23 -18.90
N PHE A 254 8.66 12.34 -19.54
CA PHE A 254 9.35 12.87 -20.72
C PHE A 254 10.53 13.79 -20.37
N THR A 255 10.59 14.29 -19.13
CA THR A 255 11.74 15.06 -18.65
C THR A 255 12.95 14.16 -18.39
N ASP A 256 12.72 12.96 -17.83
CA ASP A 256 13.73 11.91 -17.71
C ASP A 256 13.11 10.53 -18.03
N PRO A 257 13.15 10.09 -19.31
CA PRO A 257 12.61 8.80 -19.74
C PRO A 257 13.21 7.58 -19.03
N ASN A 258 14.40 7.72 -18.43
CA ASN A 258 15.05 6.64 -17.71
C ASN A 258 14.56 6.51 -16.26
N ASP A 259 13.89 7.53 -15.72
CA ASP A 259 13.33 7.49 -14.37
C ASP A 259 12.12 6.56 -14.31
N SER A 260 12.25 5.46 -13.56
CA SER A 260 11.17 4.48 -13.44
C SER A 260 9.96 4.98 -12.65
N SER A 261 10.11 6.01 -11.80
CA SER A 261 9.10 6.38 -10.81
C SER A 261 7.85 6.94 -11.47
N ALA A 262 8.02 7.86 -12.43
CA ALA A 262 6.93 8.40 -13.22
C ALA A 262 6.19 7.29 -13.99
N TRP A 263 6.93 6.35 -14.61
CA TRP A 263 6.32 5.23 -15.36
C TRP A 263 5.53 4.27 -14.47
N PHE A 264 6.01 3.97 -13.26
CA PHE A 264 5.25 3.15 -12.31
C PHE A 264 3.98 3.88 -11.82
N TYR A 265 4.06 5.19 -11.60
CA TYR A 265 2.90 5.99 -11.23
C TYR A 265 1.87 6.06 -12.38
N GLN A 266 2.34 6.29 -13.61
CA GLN A 266 1.51 6.27 -14.82
C GLN A 266 0.77 4.94 -14.95
N ARG A 267 1.49 3.82 -14.75
CA ARG A 267 0.90 2.49 -14.82
C ARG A 267 -0.17 2.28 -13.74
N TRP A 268 0.00 2.87 -12.57
CA TRP A 268 -1.01 2.86 -11.52
C TRP A 268 -2.25 3.69 -11.91
N LEU A 269 -2.08 4.86 -12.54
CA LEU A 269 -3.19 5.67 -13.05
C LEU A 269 -4.05 4.92 -14.08
N LEU A 270 -3.42 4.11 -14.93
CA LEU A 270 -4.11 3.23 -15.89
C LEU A 270 -4.74 1.98 -15.25
N GLY A 271 -4.41 1.68 -14.00
CA GLY A 271 -4.70 0.40 -13.36
C GLY A 271 -6.07 0.33 -12.68
N SER A 272 -6.61 -0.88 -12.61
CA SER A 272 -7.89 -1.21 -11.97
C SER A 272 -7.76 -1.61 -10.49
N GLY A 273 -6.70 -1.17 -9.78
CA GLY A 273 -6.40 -1.59 -8.40
C GLY A 273 -7.56 -1.39 -7.41
N ALA A 274 -8.46 -0.45 -7.69
CA ALA A 274 -9.70 -0.23 -6.96
C ALA A 274 -10.63 -1.47 -6.92
N GLN A 275 -10.57 -2.34 -7.93
CA GLN A 275 -11.37 -3.57 -8.01
C GLN A 275 -10.98 -4.64 -6.97
N GLN A 276 -9.76 -4.58 -6.42
CA GLN A 276 -9.33 -5.56 -5.41
C GLN A 276 -10.18 -5.48 -4.13
N GLN A 277 -10.61 -4.27 -3.76
CA GLN A 277 -11.37 -4.01 -2.53
C GLN A 277 -12.89 -4.26 -2.65
N GLN A 278 -13.42 -4.46 -3.86
CA GLN A 278 -14.84 -4.76 -4.05
C GLN A 278 -15.21 -6.17 -3.52
N PRO A 279 -16.47 -6.51 -3.28
CA PRO A 279 -16.86 -7.91 -3.10
C PRO A 279 -16.64 -8.73 -4.40
N ALA A 280 -16.59 -10.05 -4.30
CA ALA A 280 -16.58 -10.91 -5.48
C ALA A 280 -17.88 -10.73 -6.29
N SER A 281 -17.76 -10.59 -7.61
CA SER A 281 -18.88 -10.51 -8.54
C SER A 281 -18.98 -11.77 -9.38
N VAL A 282 -20.20 -12.09 -9.84
CA VAL A 282 -20.42 -13.20 -10.75
C VAL A 282 -19.86 -12.83 -12.11
N ALA A 283 -18.92 -13.64 -12.58
CA ALA A 283 -18.30 -13.49 -13.89
C ALA A 283 -19.02 -14.32 -14.95
N ALA A 284 -19.45 -15.53 -14.58
CA ALA A 284 -20.19 -16.41 -15.47
C ALA A 284 -21.17 -17.27 -14.66
N PHE A 285 -22.33 -17.57 -15.23
CA PHE A 285 -23.33 -18.43 -14.64
C PHE A 285 -24.02 -19.24 -15.72
N ARG A 286 -24.28 -20.52 -15.48
CA ARG A 286 -25.12 -21.35 -16.34
C ARG A 286 -26.01 -22.24 -15.48
N CYS A 287 -27.28 -22.30 -15.82
CA CYS A 287 -28.30 -23.09 -15.14
C CYS A 287 -29.00 -23.99 -16.15
N CYS A 288 -28.97 -25.29 -15.87
CA CYS A 288 -29.67 -26.34 -16.58
C CYS A 288 -30.65 -27.02 -15.59
N HIS A 289 -31.57 -27.83 -16.10
CA HIS A 289 -32.62 -28.47 -15.29
C HIS A 289 -32.17 -29.26 -14.05
N HIS A 290 -30.92 -29.75 -14.01
CA HIS A 290 -30.41 -30.59 -12.91
C HIS A 290 -29.15 -30.01 -12.24
N GLN A 291 -28.69 -28.84 -12.69
CA GLN A 291 -27.40 -28.30 -12.26
C GLN A 291 -27.30 -26.80 -12.53
N ALA A 292 -26.74 -26.07 -11.58
CA ALA A 292 -26.26 -24.71 -11.79
C ALA A 292 -24.75 -24.63 -11.55
N LYS A 293 -24.07 -23.82 -12.37
CA LYS A 293 -22.64 -23.55 -12.29
C LYS A 293 -22.42 -22.05 -12.23
N LEU A 294 -21.49 -21.62 -11.38
CA LEU A 294 -21.21 -20.21 -11.13
C LEU A 294 -19.70 -19.98 -11.02
N ALA A 295 -19.22 -18.95 -11.72
CA ALA A 295 -17.87 -18.44 -11.61
C ALA A 295 -17.87 -17.03 -11.02
N LEU A 296 -16.89 -16.78 -10.16
CA LEU A 296 -16.61 -15.46 -9.61
C LEU A 296 -15.33 -14.89 -10.22
N ASN A 297 -15.27 -13.56 -10.34
CA ASN A 297 -14.06 -12.87 -10.77
C ASN A 297 -12.89 -12.99 -9.76
N LYS A 298 -13.18 -13.33 -8.50
CA LYS A 298 -12.20 -13.58 -7.43
C LYS A 298 -12.70 -14.59 -6.38
N PRO A 299 -11.79 -15.19 -5.59
CA PRO A 299 -12.14 -16.16 -4.56
C PRO A 299 -13.19 -15.62 -3.58
N SER A 300 -14.21 -16.44 -3.26
CA SER A 300 -15.19 -16.10 -2.22
C SER A 300 -15.57 -17.34 -1.41
N PRO A 301 -14.86 -17.63 -0.30
CA PRO A 301 -15.15 -18.79 0.55
C PRO A 301 -16.56 -18.78 1.17
N GLU A 302 -17.19 -17.61 1.24
CA GLU A 302 -18.48 -17.40 1.87
C GLU A 302 -19.68 -17.70 0.96
N LEU A 303 -19.46 -17.99 -0.33
CA LEU A 303 -20.57 -18.17 -1.28
C LEU A 303 -21.57 -19.24 -0.84
N ALA A 304 -21.08 -20.36 -0.28
CA ALA A 304 -21.94 -21.43 0.25
C ALA A 304 -22.89 -20.99 1.39
N LYS A 305 -22.65 -19.82 2.01
CA LYS A 305 -23.50 -19.24 3.05
C LYS A 305 -24.45 -18.17 2.52
N LEU A 306 -24.34 -17.80 1.24
CA LEU A 306 -25.17 -16.77 0.64
C LEU A 306 -26.46 -17.38 0.11
N GLN A 307 -27.54 -16.61 0.22
CA GLN A 307 -28.78 -16.92 -0.47
C GLN A 307 -28.62 -16.53 -1.95
N ILE A 308 -28.83 -17.50 -2.85
CA ILE A 308 -28.76 -17.33 -4.30
C ILE A 308 -30.13 -17.69 -4.86
N LEU A 309 -30.81 -16.70 -5.44
CA LEU A 309 -32.18 -16.84 -5.92
C LEU A 309 -32.24 -16.76 -7.44
N LEU A 310 -32.99 -17.65 -8.05
CA LEU A 310 -33.43 -17.58 -9.43
C LEU A 310 -34.83 -16.98 -9.45
N VAL A 311 -34.94 -15.75 -9.93
CA VAL A 311 -36.18 -14.94 -9.85
C VAL A 311 -36.76 -14.76 -11.25
N SER A 312 -38.07 -14.97 -11.38
CA SER A 312 -38.88 -14.63 -12.54
C SER A 312 -40.13 -13.86 -12.09
N GLU A 313 -40.95 -13.38 -13.03
CA GLU A 313 -42.19 -12.67 -12.69
C GLU A 313 -43.19 -13.53 -11.89
N GLN A 314 -43.16 -14.85 -12.08
CA GLN A 314 -44.16 -15.78 -11.54
C GLN A 314 -43.60 -16.75 -10.49
N HIS A 315 -42.29 -16.86 -10.39
CA HIS A 315 -41.62 -17.87 -9.58
C HIS A 315 -40.27 -17.38 -9.08
N THR A 316 -40.01 -17.62 -7.79
CA THR A 316 -38.70 -17.43 -7.16
C THR A 316 -38.27 -18.76 -6.58
N GLU A 317 -37.14 -19.27 -7.05
CA GLU A 317 -36.52 -20.50 -6.56
C GLU A 317 -35.20 -20.17 -5.86
N GLU A 318 -34.92 -20.80 -4.71
CA GLU A 318 -33.61 -20.74 -4.08
C GLU A 318 -32.72 -21.87 -4.60
N LEU A 319 -31.54 -21.51 -5.10
CA LEU A 319 -30.52 -22.46 -5.56
C LEU A 319 -29.67 -22.87 -4.35
N MET A 320 -29.91 -24.07 -3.84
CA MET A 320 -29.27 -24.60 -2.62
C MET A 320 -28.10 -25.54 -2.94
N PHE A 321 -27.37 -25.99 -1.92
CA PHE A 321 -26.32 -27.02 -2.05
C PHE A 321 -25.11 -26.64 -2.91
N TRP A 322 -24.62 -25.40 -2.80
CA TRP A 322 -23.40 -24.95 -3.47
C TRP A 322 -22.14 -25.57 -2.88
N GLY A 323 -21.38 -26.29 -3.71
CA GLY A 323 -20.05 -26.80 -3.40
C GLY A 323 -18.95 -26.14 -4.27
N PRO A 324 -17.72 -25.98 -3.76
CA PRO A 324 -16.62 -25.45 -4.56
C PRO A 324 -16.21 -26.46 -5.64
N ALA A 325 -16.13 -26.01 -6.89
CA ALA A 325 -15.69 -26.82 -8.03
C ALA A 325 -14.17 -26.67 -8.31
N ASN A 326 -13.47 -25.79 -7.58
CA ASN A 326 -12.02 -25.69 -7.61
C ASN A 326 -11.42 -25.29 -6.24
N PRO A 327 -10.13 -25.56 -5.98
CA PRO A 327 -9.46 -25.22 -4.72
C PRO A 327 -9.49 -23.73 -4.38
N ASP A 328 -9.40 -22.87 -5.39
CA ASP A 328 -9.34 -21.41 -5.23
C ASP A 328 -10.70 -20.78 -4.90
N LYS A 329 -11.79 -21.58 -4.89
CA LYS A 329 -13.15 -21.13 -4.57
C LYS A 329 -13.63 -19.97 -5.45
N THR A 330 -13.18 -19.96 -6.71
CA THR A 330 -13.69 -19.09 -7.77
C THR A 330 -14.80 -19.77 -8.56
N LEU A 331 -14.88 -21.10 -8.51
CA LEU A 331 -15.89 -21.91 -9.17
C LEU A 331 -16.77 -22.63 -8.17
N TRP A 332 -18.07 -22.62 -8.45
CA TRP A 332 -19.10 -23.16 -7.60
C TRP A 332 -20.12 -23.93 -8.43
N GLN A 333 -20.62 -25.02 -7.86
CA GLN A 333 -21.59 -25.88 -8.50
C GLN A 333 -22.70 -26.25 -7.51
N CYS A 334 -23.93 -26.23 -8.00
CA CYS A 334 -25.14 -26.66 -7.33
C CYS A 334 -25.73 -27.81 -8.15
N ASN A 335 -26.09 -28.91 -7.48
CA ASN A 335 -26.78 -30.04 -8.07
C ASN A 335 -28.18 -30.10 -7.44
N GLN A 336 -29.17 -29.57 -8.15
CA GLN A 336 -30.56 -29.46 -7.73
C GLN A 336 -31.42 -29.55 -8.99
N ASP A 337 -32.60 -30.14 -8.87
CA ASP A 337 -33.62 -30.08 -9.93
C ASP A 337 -34.25 -28.69 -9.93
N ILE A 338 -34.19 -27.98 -11.06
CA ILE A 338 -34.55 -26.57 -11.20
C ILE A 338 -35.67 -26.45 -12.23
N GLU A 339 -36.80 -25.88 -11.84
CA GLU A 339 -37.98 -25.76 -12.69
C GLU A 339 -37.89 -24.50 -13.57
N MET A 340 -37.48 -24.70 -14.82
CA MET A 340 -37.31 -23.61 -15.80
C MET A 340 -38.46 -23.64 -16.80
N LYS A 341 -39.19 -22.52 -16.91
CA LYS A 341 -40.30 -22.36 -17.83
C LYS A 341 -39.83 -21.70 -19.14
N PRO A 342 -40.29 -22.18 -20.31
CA PRO A 342 -39.93 -21.59 -21.59
C PRO A 342 -40.51 -20.17 -21.72
N ASN A 343 -39.82 -19.31 -22.46
CA ASN A 343 -40.22 -17.91 -22.75
C ASN A 343 -40.39 -17.00 -21.51
N VAL A 344 -39.78 -17.36 -20.38
CA VAL A 344 -39.77 -16.54 -19.16
C VAL A 344 -38.42 -15.85 -19.02
N GLN A 345 -38.45 -14.57 -18.63
CA GLN A 345 -37.24 -13.82 -18.27
C GLN A 345 -36.82 -14.14 -16.84
N TYR A 346 -35.56 -14.48 -16.66
CA TYR A 346 -34.99 -14.84 -15.37
C TYR A 346 -33.88 -13.89 -14.95
N VAL A 347 -33.76 -13.75 -13.64
CA VAL A 347 -32.76 -12.93 -12.97
C VAL A 347 -32.08 -13.76 -11.90
N LEU A 348 -30.75 -13.75 -11.88
CA LEU A 348 -29.99 -14.29 -10.75
C LEU A 348 -29.78 -13.18 -9.71
N GLN A 349 -30.26 -13.40 -8.50
CA GLN A 349 -30.06 -12.51 -7.37
C GLN A 349 -29.08 -13.13 -6.37
N ILE A 350 -27.97 -12.43 -6.13
CA ILE A 350 -26.92 -12.83 -5.19
C ILE A 350 -26.41 -11.58 -4.47
N ARG A 351 -26.57 -11.53 -3.14
CA ARG A 351 -26.32 -10.30 -2.35
C ARG A 351 -27.12 -9.12 -2.95
N GLU A 352 -26.43 -8.00 -3.23
CA GLU A 352 -26.98 -6.81 -3.87
C GLU A 352 -26.94 -6.88 -5.42
N GLN A 353 -26.35 -7.95 -5.99
CA GLN A 353 -26.28 -8.12 -7.44
C GLN A 353 -27.57 -8.72 -7.97
N ARG A 354 -28.09 -8.11 -9.06
CA ARG A 354 -29.26 -8.56 -9.80
C ARG A 354 -28.89 -8.68 -11.27
N LEU A 355 -28.71 -9.92 -11.75
CA LEU A 355 -28.09 -10.21 -13.05
C LEU A 355 -29.15 -10.77 -14.00
N GLN A 356 -29.37 -10.07 -15.12
CA GLN A 356 -30.30 -10.53 -16.16
C GLN A 356 -29.72 -11.76 -16.87
N LEU A 357 -30.48 -12.84 -16.90
CA LEU A 357 -30.07 -14.08 -17.57
C LEU A 357 -30.58 -14.12 -19.02
N SER A 358 -29.78 -14.68 -19.90
CA SER A 358 -30.16 -15.02 -21.27
C SER A 358 -30.56 -16.49 -21.37
N THR A 359 -31.51 -16.81 -22.24
CA THR A 359 -31.97 -18.19 -22.47
C THR A 359 -31.37 -18.71 -23.77
N HIS A 360 -30.72 -19.86 -23.71
CA HIS A 360 -30.15 -20.49 -24.90
C HIS A 360 -31.28 -21.13 -25.74
N PRO A 361 -31.32 -20.89 -27.07
CA PRO A 361 -32.49 -21.23 -27.88
C PRO A 361 -32.74 -22.74 -28.00
N THR A 362 -31.70 -23.57 -28.01
CA THR A 362 -31.85 -25.01 -28.30
C THR A 362 -32.18 -25.86 -27.08
N ASP A 363 -31.53 -25.59 -25.94
CA ASP A 363 -31.61 -26.42 -24.73
C ASP A 363 -32.27 -25.71 -23.56
N GLN A 364 -32.73 -24.47 -23.77
CA GLN A 364 -33.42 -23.64 -22.79
C GLN A 364 -32.60 -23.36 -21.51
N SER A 365 -31.28 -23.63 -21.54
CA SER A 365 -30.41 -23.31 -20.41
C SER A 365 -30.29 -21.80 -20.22
N LEU A 366 -30.27 -21.35 -18.97
CA LEU A 366 -30.08 -19.94 -18.65
C LEU A 366 -28.60 -19.67 -18.45
N TYR A 367 -28.12 -18.52 -18.92
CA TYR A 367 -26.73 -18.15 -18.75
C TYR A 367 -26.53 -16.65 -18.56
N TYR A 368 -25.40 -16.31 -17.96
CA TYR A 368 -24.88 -14.96 -17.82
C TYR A 368 -23.36 -15.02 -17.97
N PHE A 369 -22.79 -14.00 -18.61
CA PHE A 369 -21.37 -13.92 -18.86
C PHE A 369 -20.92 -12.47 -18.96
N VAL A 370 -19.84 -12.15 -18.25
CA VAL A 370 -19.11 -10.89 -18.39
C VAL A 370 -17.66 -11.25 -18.64
N PRO A 371 -17.05 -10.79 -19.74
CA PRO A 371 -15.64 -11.08 -20.01
C PRO A 371 -14.74 -10.44 -18.94
N PRO A 372 -13.55 -11.01 -18.68
CA PRO A 372 -12.58 -10.38 -17.80
C PRO A 372 -12.15 -9.03 -18.37
N ALA A 373 -11.86 -8.08 -17.47
CA ALA A 373 -11.41 -6.74 -17.86
C ALA A 373 -12.35 -6.01 -18.84
N ALA A 374 -13.68 -6.23 -18.74
CA ALA A 374 -14.66 -5.46 -19.49
C ALA A 374 -14.36 -3.96 -19.40
N VAL A 375 -14.28 -3.29 -20.55
CA VAL A 375 -13.78 -1.92 -20.66
C VAL A 375 -14.68 -0.98 -19.87
N SER A 376 -14.10 -0.33 -18.86
CA SER A 376 -14.73 0.81 -18.19
C SER A 376 -14.91 1.96 -19.17
N SER A 377 -16.15 2.37 -19.41
CA SER A 377 -16.45 3.56 -20.20
C SER A 377 -15.72 4.78 -19.64
N CYS A 378 -15.03 5.55 -20.47
CA CYS A 378 -14.40 6.82 -20.09
C CYS A 378 -15.11 8.01 -20.75
N SER A 379 -15.01 9.19 -20.14
CA SER A 379 -15.40 10.44 -20.82
C SER A 379 -14.57 10.68 -22.08
N LYS A 380 -15.09 11.51 -22.98
CA LYS A 380 -14.40 11.90 -24.21
C LYS A 380 -13.10 12.64 -23.90
N GLU A 381 -13.11 13.43 -22.84
CA GLU A 381 -11.98 14.22 -22.36
C GLU A 381 -10.85 13.32 -21.85
N LEU A 382 -11.17 12.29 -21.05
CA LEU A 382 -10.18 11.32 -20.59
C LEU A 382 -9.65 10.46 -21.73
N LEU A 383 -10.52 10.04 -22.66
CA LEU A 383 -10.10 9.30 -23.86
C LEU A 383 -9.13 10.10 -24.72
N ALA A 384 -9.41 11.39 -24.93
CA ALA A 384 -8.53 12.29 -25.68
C ALA A 384 -7.16 12.46 -25.00
N GLU A 385 -7.11 12.52 -23.66
CA GLU A 385 -5.85 12.54 -22.93
C GLU A 385 -5.07 11.23 -23.11
N LEU A 386 -5.71 10.07 -22.96
CA LEU A 386 -5.05 8.77 -23.18
C LEU A 386 -4.47 8.65 -24.60
N GLN A 387 -5.20 9.11 -25.61
CA GLN A 387 -4.73 9.17 -27.00
C GLN A 387 -3.53 10.11 -27.16
N THR A 388 -3.54 11.26 -26.50
CA THR A 388 -2.43 12.22 -26.49
C THR A 388 -1.17 11.61 -25.86
N GLN A 389 -1.31 10.87 -24.76
CA GLN A 389 -0.20 10.15 -24.15
C GLN A 389 0.35 9.06 -25.06
N LEU A 390 -0.54 8.29 -25.70
CA LEU A 390 -0.12 7.23 -26.60
C LEU A 390 0.68 7.83 -27.76
N GLN A 391 0.20 8.92 -28.35
CA GLN A 391 0.93 9.60 -29.42
C GLN A 391 2.30 10.09 -28.94
N SER A 392 2.37 10.75 -27.78
CA SER A 392 3.64 11.18 -27.19
C SER A 392 4.62 10.01 -26.99
N CYS A 393 4.12 8.87 -26.51
CA CYS A 393 4.95 7.67 -26.31
C CYS A 393 5.44 7.09 -27.65
N LEU A 394 4.61 7.11 -28.68
CA LEU A 394 5.01 6.66 -30.02
C LEU A 394 6.07 7.59 -30.62
N ASP A 395 5.90 8.90 -30.49
CA ASP A 395 6.89 9.89 -30.93
C ASP A 395 8.23 9.67 -30.22
N LEU A 396 8.22 9.42 -28.90
CA LEU A 396 9.43 9.11 -28.15
C LEU A 396 10.09 7.80 -28.62
N LEU A 397 9.32 6.79 -29.01
CA LEU A 397 9.87 5.54 -29.57
C LEU A 397 10.53 5.73 -30.94
N GLU A 398 10.24 6.80 -31.68
CA GLU A 398 10.98 7.13 -32.91
C GLU A 398 12.42 7.53 -32.59
N TYR A 399 12.67 8.16 -31.44
CA TYR A 399 14.00 8.56 -30.98
C TYR A 399 14.68 7.50 -30.10
N GLU A 400 13.92 6.84 -29.22
CA GLU A 400 14.38 5.82 -28.27
C GLU A 400 13.63 4.49 -28.47
N PRO A 401 13.87 3.76 -29.58
CA PRO A 401 13.08 2.58 -29.97
C PRO A 401 13.18 1.40 -29.01
N ASP A 402 14.22 1.38 -28.17
CA ASP A 402 14.47 0.33 -27.19
C ASP A 402 14.10 0.78 -25.75
N SER A 403 13.44 1.93 -25.59
CA SER A 403 12.94 2.36 -24.27
C SER A 403 11.86 1.41 -23.77
N LYS A 404 12.24 0.52 -22.85
CA LYS A 404 11.34 -0.47 -22.26
C LYS A 404 10.14 0.14 -21.53
N TRP A 405 10.32 1.33 -20.94
CA TRP A 405 9.26 1.99 -20.22
C TRP A 405 8.22 2.53 -21.20
N THR A 406 8.68 3.21 -22.25
CA THR A 406 7.81 3.76 -23.30
C THR A 406 7.10 2.63 -24.06
N LEU A 407 7.81 1.54 -24.41
CA LEU A 407 7.20 0.37 -25.05
C LEU A 407 6.08 -0.25 -24.19
N LEU A 408 6.32 -0.44 -22.89
CA LEU A 408 5.33 -1.03 -21.99
C LEU A 408 4.15 -0.11 -21.78
N THR A 409 4.39 1.18 -21.58
CA THR A 409 3.36 2.20 -21.39
C THR A 409 2.49 2.36 -22.63
N SER A 410 3.08 2.42 -23.83
CA SER A 410 2.34 2.43 -25.10
C SER A 410 1.43 1.21 -25.24
N ALA A 411 1.91 0.01 -24.92
CA ALA A 411 1.10 -1.21 -24.97
C ALA A 411 -0.08 -1.19 -23.98
N LEU A 412 0.11 -0.61 -22.78
CA LEU A 412 -0.94 -0.43 -21.79
C LEU A 412 -1.96 0.63 -22.21
N LEU A 413 -1.50 1.77 -22.75
CA LEU A 413 -2.36 2.85 -23.27
C LEU A 413 -3.22 2.37 -24.43
N MET A 414 -2.63 1.65 -25.40
CA MET A 414 -3.36 1.01 -26.50
C MET A 414 -4.55 0.22 -26.00
N ARG A 415 -4.34 -0.59 -24.95
CA ARG A 415 -5.41 -1.38 -24.34
C ARG A 415 -6.41 -0.58 -23.53
N ALA A 416 -5.98 0.48 -22.86
CA ALA A 416 -6.87 1.37 -22.11
C ALA A 416 -7.78 2.20 -23.04
N ILE A 417 -7.31 2.52 -24.25
CA ILE A 417 -8.05 3.24 -25.29
C ILE A 417 -9.04 2.31 -26.00
N ASP A 418 -8.53 1.22 -26.59
CA ASP A 418 -9.32 0.23 -27.29
C ASP A 418 -8.54 -1.08 -27.40
N ALA A 419 -8.88 -2.03 -26.52
CA ALA A 419 -8.18 -3.31 -26.42
C ALA A 419 -8.39 -4.22 -27.64
N ASP A 420 -9.52 -4.10 -28.34
CA ASP A 420 -9.83 -4.91 -29.52
C ASP A 420 -9.08 -4.36 -30.73
N ALA A 421 -9.27 -3.07 -31.04
CA ALA A 421 -8.63 -2.42 -32.19
C ALA A 421 -7.10 -2.42 -32.11
N ASN A 422 -6.52 -2.41 -30.90
CA ASN A 422 -5.07 -2.38 -30.71
C ASN A 422 -4.46 -3.71 -30.27
N HIS A 423 -5.21 -4.83 -30.32
CA HIS A 423 -4.74 -6.13 -29.80
C HIS A 423 -3.36 -6.52 -30.35
N GLU A 424 -3.25 -6.67 -31.67
CA GLU A 424 -2.02 -7.08 -32.35
C GLU A 424 -0.86 -6.10 -32.16
N ARG A 425 -1.17 -4.80 -32.17
CA ARG A 425 -0.16 -3.74 -31.99
C ARG A 425 0.44 -3.77 -30.58
N SER A 426 -0.40 -4.00 -29.56
CA SER A 426 0.04 -4.13 -28.17
C SER A 426 0.92 -5.38 -27.97
N LEU A 427 0.58 -6.50 -28.59
CA LEU A 427 1.38 -7.73 -28.55
C LEU A 427 2.72 -7.59 -29.28
N THR A 428 2.77 -6.78 -30.35
CA THR A 428 4.03 -6.45 -31.04
C THR A 428 4.99 -5.71 -30.10
N HIS A 429 4.49 -4.77 -29.28
CA HIS A 429 5.31 -4.08 -28.28
C HIS A 429 5.79 -5.04 -27.19
N LEU A 430 4.94 -5.96 -26.70
CA LEU A 430 5.38 -6.99 -25.75
C LEU A 430 6.45 -7.92 -26.34
N SER A 431 6.35 -8.23 -27.63
CA SER A 431 7.35 -9.05 -28.33
C SER A 431 8.69 -8.34 -28.45
N LYS A 432 8.69 -7.02 -28.70
CA LYS A 432 9.91 -6.19 -28.67
C LYS A 432 10.49 -6.10 -27.25
N LEU A 433 9.64 -5.96 -26.23
CA LEU A 433 10.05 -5.94 -24.81
C LEU A 433 10.79 -7.20 -24.37
N GLN A 434 10.40 -8.38 -24.89
CA GLN A 434 11.13 -9.63 -24.65
C GLN A 434 12.59 -9.55 -25.10
N GLN A 435 12.90 -8.76 -26.13
CA GLN A 435 14.26 -8.59 -26.65
C GLN A 435 15.03 -7.51 -25.88
N VAL A 436 14.39 -6.38 -25.56
CA VAL A 436 15.07 -5.22 -24.94
C VAL A 436 15.19 -5.31 -23.41
N ASP A 437 14.34 -6.10 -22.74
CA ASP A 437 14.43 -6.36 -21.30
C ASP A 437 14.36 -7.88 -21.02
N ALA A 438 15.37 -8.61 -21.54
CA ALA A 438 15.46 -10.06 -21.51
C ALA A 438 15.31 -10.68 -20.09
N LEU A 439 15.71 -9.96 -19.04
CA LEU A 439 15.53 -10.42 -17.65
C LEU A 439 14.05 -10.53 -17.24
N ARG A 440 13.14 -9.88 -17.97
CA ARG A 440 11.69 -9.89 -17.76
C ARG A 440 10.95 -10.58 -18.92
N GLU A 441 11.64 -11.31 -19.80
CA GLU A 441 11.02 -12.01 -20.94
C GLU A 441 9.79 -12.83 -20.54
N GLY A 442 9.91 -13.63 -19.47
CA GLY A 442 8.80 -14.45 -18.96
C GLY A 442 7.58 -13.61 -18.56
N TYR A 443 7.79 -12.45 -17.95
CA TYR A 443 6.70 -11.53 -17.58
C TYR A 443 5.93 -11.01 -18.80
N TYR A 444 6.63 -10.64 -19.89
CA TYR A 444 5.98 -10.17 -21.11
C TYR A 444 5.25 -11.30 -21.85
N LYS A 445 5.79 -12.52 -21.85
CA LYS A 445 5.11 -13.70 -22.40
C LYS A 445 3.81 -14.00 -21.65
N ASP A 446 3.85 -13.94 -20.32
CA ASP A 446 2.65 -14.17 -19.50
C ASP A 446 1.61 -13.06 -19.71
N LEU A 447 2.05 -11.81 -19.85
CA LEU A 447 1.17 -10.69 -20.16
C LEU A 447 0.52 -10.85 -21.54
N ALA A 448 1.29 -11.24 -22.56
CA ALA A 448 0.78 -11.51 -23.90
C ALA A 448 -0.29 -12.62 -23.90
N ARG A 449 0.01 -13.77 -23.26
CA ARG A 449 -0.96 -14.88 -23.10
C ARG A 449 -2.25 -14.43 -22.41
N ARG A 450 -2.10 -13.66 -21.32
CA ARG A 450 -3.24 -13.12 -20.58
C ARG A 450 -4.10 -12.25 -21.48
N TRP A 451 -3.47 -11.36 -22.24
CA TRP A 451 -4.13 -10.43 -23.14
C TRP A 451 -4.84 -11.12 -24.31
N THR A 452 -4.22 -12.16 -24.88
CA THR A 452 -4.83 -12.99 -25.93
C THR A 452 -6.06 -13.74 -25.40
N MET A 453 -6.00 -14.27 -24.17
CA MET A 453 -7.15 -14.91 -23.53
C MET A 453 -8.28 -13.92 -23.26
N GLU A 454 -7.97 -12.73 -22.71
CA GLU A 454 -8.97 -11.68 -22.47
C GLU A 454 -9.67 -11.26 -23.76
N HIS A 455 -8.92 -11.08 -24.86
CA HIS A 455 -9.47 -10.76 -26.18
C HIS A 455 -10.39 -11.88 -26.72
N ALA A 456 -9.97 -13.14 -26.60
CA ALA A 456 -10.79 -14.27 -27.01
C ALA A 456 -12.10 -14.39 -26.20
N LEU A 457 -12.03 -14.20 -24.89
CA LEU A 457 -13.21 -14.20 -24.01
C LEU A 457 -14.15 -13.01 -24.28
N ALA A 458 -13.60 -11.84 -24.61
CA ALA A 458 -14.40 -10.66 -24.99
C ALA A 458 -15.17 -10.87 -26.29
N ASN A 459 -14.58 -11.58 -27.25
CA ASN A 459 -15.21 -11.88 -28.54
C ASN A 459 -16.06 -13.17 -28.53
N TRP A 460 -15.99 -13.98 -27.48
CA TRP A 460 -16.76 -15.23 -27.37
C TRP A 460 -18.28 -15.05 -27.50
N PRO A 461 -18.94 -14.03 -26.90
CA PRO A 461 -20.37 -13.81 -27.07
C PRO A 461 -20.84 -13.56 -28.50
N GLN A 462 -19.93 -13.23 -29.42
CA GLN A 462 -20.23 -13.02 -30.83
C GLN A 462 -20.18 -14.33 -31.65
N SER A 463 -19.72 -15.43 -31.04
CA SER A 463 -19.66 -16.75 -31.67
C SER A 463 -21.05 -17.37 -31.81
N ALA A 464 -21.31 -18.04 -32.94
CA ALA A 464 -22.54 -18.79 -33.16
C ALA A 464 -22.73 -19.96 -32.17
N GLU A 465 -21.65 -20.44 -31.58
CA GLU A 465 -21.67 -21.57 -30.62
C GLU A 465 -21.66 -21.10 -29.15
N PHE A 466 -21.82 -19.80 -28.89
CA PHE A 466 -21.87 -19.26 -27.53
C PHE A 466 -23.17 -19.65 -26.81
N PRO A 467 -23.13 -20.04 -25.52
CA PRO A 467 -21.97 -20.21 -24.65
C PRO A 467 -21.42 -21.65 -24.61
N LYS A 468 -21.81 -22.53 -25.56
CA LYS A 468 -21.53 -23.97 -25.51
C LYS A 468 -20.10 -24.34 -25.85
N HIS A 469 -19.53 -23.73 -26.88
CA HIS A 469 -18.19 -24.05 -27.35
C HIS A 469 -17.25 -22.86 -27.25
N PHE A 470 -16.08 -23.04 -26.65
CA PHE A 470 -15.00 -22.06 -26.66
C PHE A 470 -13.76 -22.62 -27.35
N ALA A 471 -13.28 -21.92 -28.39
CA ALA A 471 -12.05 -22.27 -29.09
C ALA A 471 -10.85 -21.58 -28.41
N MET A 472 -9.92 -22.37 -27.85
CA MET A 472 -8.73 -21.83 -27.18
C MET A 472 -7.77 -21.17 -28.19
N PRO A 473 -7.26 -19.96 -27.89
CA PRO A 473 -6.22 -19.33 -28.70
C PRO A 473 -4.94 -20.16 -28.77
N LYS A 474 -4.27 -20.15 -29.93
CA LYS A 474 -3.10 -21.00 -30.23
C LYS A 474 -1.92 -20.82 -29.27
N ASP A 475 -1.71 -19.61 -28.77
CA ASP A 475 -0.52 -19.26 -27.97
C ASP A 475 -0.73 -19.34 -26.45
N VAL A 476 -1.89 -19.82 -25.99
CA VAL A 476 -2.26 -19.90 -24.58
C VAL A 476 -2.14 -21.34 -24.07
N ASN A 477 -0.91 -21.74 -23.69
CA ASN A 477 -0.62 -23.08 -23.16
C ASN A 477 -0.86 -23.23 -21.64
N ALA A 478 -0.93 -22.11 -20.91
CA ALA A 478 -1.20 -22.08 -19.48
C ALA A 478 -2.55 -21.37 -19.26
N PRO A 479 -3.54 -22.04 -18.67
CA PRO A 479 -4.90 -21.58 -18.81
C PRO A 479 -5.22 -20.52 -17.74
N THR A 480 -5.08 -19.25 -18.11
CA THR A 480 -5.55 -18.11 -17.29
C THR A 480 -7.05 -17.92 -17.53
N TYR A 481 -7.80 -17.45 -16.53
CA TYR A 481 -9.25 -17.21 -16.63
C TYR A 481 -10.13 -18.45 -16.87
N MET A 482 -9.66 -19.67 -16.55
CA MET A 482 -10.47 -20.88 -16.72
C MET A 482 -11.80 -20.86 -16.01
N GLN A 483 -11.90 -20.10 -14.93
CA GLN A 483 -13.16 -19.96 -14.23
C GLN A 483 -14.26 -19.38 -15.14
N TYR A 484 -13.92 -18.54 -16.11
CA TYR A 484 -14.88 -17.95 -17.05
C TYR A 484 -15.46 -18.97 -18.05
N LEU A 485 -14.77 -20.10 -18.25
CA LEU A 485 -15.19 -21.16 -19.16
C LEU A 485 -16.14 -22.18 -18.51
N ILE A 486 -16.52 -22.03 -17.24
CA ILE A 486 -17.41 -22.99 -16.55
C ILE A 486 -18.77 -23.15 -17.23
N ILE A 487 -19.18 -22.16 -18.03
CA ILE A 487 -20.43 -22.16 -18.76
C ILE A 487 -20.34 -22.88 -20.12
N ALA A 488 -19.13 -23.25 -20.57
CA ALA A 488 -18.95 -24.04 -21.79
C ALA A 488 -19.27 -25.52 -21.58
N ASP A 489 -19.81 -26.15 -22.62
CA ASP A 489 -19.94 -27.62 -22.74
C ASP A 489 -18.61 -28.25 -23.17
N ASP A 490 -17.91 -27.60 -24.10
CA ASP A 490 -16.62 -28.06 -24.63
C ASP A 490 -15.65 -26.89 -24.84
N VAL A 491 -14.36 -27.18 -24.63
CA VAL A 491 -13.25 -26.25 -24.86
C VAL A 491 -12.25 -26.93 -25.79
N SER A 492 -12.25 -26.56 -27.07
CA SER A 492 -11.29 -27.11 -28.02
C SER A 492 -9.92 -26.48 -27.84
N THR A 493 -8.87 -27.31 -27.87
CA THR A 493 -7.52 -26.79 -28.04
C THR A 493 -7.25 -26.54 -29.52
N ALA A 494 -6.37 -25.59 -29.84
CA ALA A 494 -5.96 -25.31 -31.22
C ALA A 494 -5.48 -26.54 -32.00
N ALA A 495 -4.96 -27.57 -31.31
CA ALA A 495 -4.56 -28.84 -31.93
C ALA A 495 -5.75 -29.71 -32.37
N ALA A 496 -6.90 -29.61 -31.71
CA ALA A 496 -8.12 -30.36 -32.05
C ALA A 496 -8.93 -29.67 -33.17
N ALA A 497 -8.99 -28.33 -33.18
CA ALA A 497 -9.71 -27.57 -34.21
C ALA A 497 -9.09 -27.71 -35.61
N ALA A 498 -7.78 -27.92 -35.71
CA ALA A 498 -7.08 -28.15 -36.98
C ALA A 498 -7.25 -29.58 -37.54
N ALA A 499 -7.76 -30.52 -36.74
CA ALA A 499 -8.03 -31.90 -37.17
C ALA A 499 -9.50 -32.14 -37.56
N ALA A 500 -10.37 -31.15 -37.32
CA ALA A 500 -11.80 -31.20 -37.62
C ALA A 500 -12.20 -30.41 -38.90
N ASN A 501 -11.26 -29.67 -39.48
CA ASN A 501 -11.32 -29.10 -40.84
C ASN A 501 -10.42 -29.92 -41.76
#